data_AF-A0A970LSN6-F1
#
_entry.id   AF-A0A970LSN6-F1
#
_cell.length_a   1.000
_cell.length_b   1.000
_cell.length_c   1.000
_cell.angle_alpha   90.00
_cell.angle_beta   90.00
_cell.angle_gamma   90.00
#
_symmetry.space_group_name_H-M   'P 1'
#
loop_
_entity.id
_entity.type
_entity.pdbx_description
1 polymer ?
#
loop_
_entity_poly.entity_id
_entity_poly.type
_entity_poly.pdbx_seq_one_letter_code
_entity_poly.pdbx_strand_id
1 'polypeptide(L)'
;MATLIPYLNPESIENTGERLFYQAAANLPGEYTVLYSFKYLIPESQYYPETIREADFVIIHPALGYLTVEVKQGEVIYNNRQWLRLINGMEVPLEKDPVEQARSAMFAILDCYEQAAKTAYFPLKKRYSVAFPQCTQFSGSLPLDLDKDSIFLQSDLENMEPKIQAIFNINQPEPNHAAVKTLLEVLAPTFKVFARLDEQIDHFNRQAQRLLTEEQERILDETELDREKIFFGSAGTGKTFLAMEKAKRLANQGLKVLLTCFNKNLAGYLRKEIDSPKITTANFHDFLFRTL
;
A
#
# COMPACT_ATOMS: atom_id res chain seq x y z
N MET A 1 -3.68 8.38 26.05
CA MET A 1 -3.49 8.90 24.69
C MET A 1 -4.24 7.98 23.76
N ALA A 2 -4.95 8.58 22.79
CA ALA A 2 -5.79 7.86 21.84
C ALA A 2 -4.95 6.99 20.90
N THR A 3 -5.61 6.04 20.25
CA THR A 3 -5.01 5.27 19.16
C THR A 3 -5.10 6.08 17.87
N LEU A 4 -3.97 6.40 17.24
CA LEU A 4 -3.92 7.17 15.99
C LEU A 4 -3.71 6.24 14.80
N ILE A 5 -4.48 6.44 13.73
CA ILE A 5 -4.44 5.63 12.50
C ILE A 5 -4.43 6.55 11.27
N PRO A 6 -3.35 6.60 10.48
CA PRO A 6 -2.02 6.10 10.83
C PRO A 6 -1.41 6.92 11.99
N TYR A 7 -0.48 6.30 12.70
CA TYR A 7 0.42 7.04 13.58
C TYR A 7 1.46 7.78 12.72
N LEU A 8 1.48 9.11 12.81
CA LEU A 8 2.38 9.98 12.06
C LEU A 8 3.20 10.84 13.02
N ASN A 9 4.37 11.29 12.55
CA ASN A 9 5.03 12.42 13.18
C ASN A 9 4.24 13.69 12.84
N PRO A 10 3.74 14.47 13.81
CA PRO A 10 2.96 15.68 13.52
C PRO A 10 3.66 16.68 12.58
N GLU A 11 4.99 16.74 12.60
CA GLU A 11 5.74 17.63 11.70
C GLU A 11 5.69 17.22 10.22
N SER A 12 5.25 16.00 9.89
CA SER A 12 5.03 15.60 8.50
C SER A 12 3.67 16.05 7.94
N ILE A 13 2.79 16.63 8.76
CA ILE A 13 1.50 17.15 8.33
C ILE A 13 1.69 18.60 7.86
N GLU A 14 1.65 18.81 6.53
CA GLU A 14 1.87 20.13 5.91
C GLU A 14 0.77 21.14 6.28
N ASN A 15 -0.47 20.67 6.36
CA ASN A 15 -1.61 21.50 6.73
C ASN A 15 -1.52 21.87 8.22
N THR A 16 -1.25 23.14 8.54
CA THR A 16 -1.09 23.59 9.93
C THR A 16 -2.36 23.42 10.76
N GLY A 17 -3.55 23.62 10.19
CA GLY A 17 -4.81 23.37 10.90
C GLY A 17 -4.97 21.90 11.26
N GLU A 18 -4.80 21.00 10.29
CA GLU A 18 -4.86 19.56 10.53
C GLU A 18 -3.78 19.10 11.52
N ARG A 19 -2.55 19.64 11.43
CA ARG A 19 -1.47 19.34 12.37
C ARG A 19 -1.85 19.69 13.81
N LEU A 20 -2.40 20.89 14.03
CA LEU A 20 -2.87 21.33 15.35
C LEU A 20 -3.97 20.41 15.87
N PHE A 21 -4.94 20.05 15.02
CA PHE A 21 -6.02 19.15 15.38
C PHE A 21 -5.52 17.74 15.68
N TYR A 22 -4.59 17.20 14.87
CA TYR A 22 -3.97 15.89 15.08
C TYR A 22 -3.23 15.81 16.41
N GLN A 23 -2.45 16.84 16.75
CA GLN A 23 -1.74 16.93 18.03
C GLN A 23 -2.71 16.97 19.22
N ALA A 24 -3.79 17.74 19.11
CA ALA A 24 -4.84 17.78 20.14
C ALA A 24 -5.54 16.41 20.27
N ALA A 25 -5.85 15.76 19.15
CA ALA A 25 -6.50 14.44 19.11
C ALA A 25 -5.65 13.31 19.68
N ALA A 26 -4.32 13.39 19.55
CA ALA A 26 -3.40 12.45 20.19
C ALA A 26 -3.55 12.42 21.73
N ASN A 27 -3.89 13.56 22.33
CA ASN A 27 -4.01 13.70 23.78
C ASN A 27 -5.33 13.19 24.36
N LEU A 28 -6.29 12.77 23.53
CA LEU A 28 -7.53 12.15 24.00
C LEU A 28 -7.26 10.88 24.84
N PRO A 29 -8.22 10.45 25.68
CA PRO A 29 -8.12 9.19 26.42
C PRO A 29 -7.93 7.96 25.52
N GLY A 30 -7.42 6.87 26.11
CA GLY A 30 -7.12 5.63 25.38
C GLY A 30 -8.32 4.90 24.80
N GLU A 31 -9.54 5.28 25.18
CA GLU A 31 -10.78 4.74 24.60
C GLU A 31 -11.08 5.30 23.20
N TYR A 32 -10.45 6.42 22.84
CA TYR A 32 -10.62 7.04 21.53
C TYR A 32 -9.69 6.39 20.49
N THR A 33 -10.22 6.18 19.31
CA THR A 33 -9.44 5.90 18.10
C THR A 33 -9.66 7.05 17.11
N VAL A 34 -8.58 7.60 16.57
CA VAL A 34 -8.62 8.74 15.65
C VAL A 34 -8.00 8.30 14.33
N LEU A 35 -8.80 8.33 13.28
CA LEU A 35 -8.31 8.17 11.91
C LEU A 35 -8.02 9.55 11.33
N TYR A 36 -6.91 9.67 10.62
CA TYR A 36 -6.51 10.86 9.89
C TYR A 36 -6.40 10.55 8.39
N SER A 37 -6.84 11.49 7.54
CA SER A 37 -6.78 11.35 6.08
C SER A 37 -7.52 10.10 5.58
N PHE A 38 -8.76 9.90 6.06
CA PHE A 38 -9.56 8.72 5.71
C PHE A 38 -10.17 8.87 4.32
N LYS A 39 -9.76 8.00 3.38
CA LYS A 39 -10.25 8.00 2.00
C LYS A 39 -11.44 7.07 1.84
N TYR A 40 -12.47 7.56 1.17
CA TYR A 40 -13.67 6.81 0.85
C TYR A 40 -14.10 7.04 -0.59
N LEU A 41 -14.74 6.02 -1.15
CA LEU A 41 -15.26 6.05 -2.51
C LEU A 41 -16.68 6.60 -2.49
N ILE A 42 -16.97 7.51 -3.41
CA ILE A 42 -18.33 7.88 -3.78
C ILE A 42 -18.64 7.14 -5.07
N PRO A 43 -19.60 6.20 -5.05
CA PRO A 43 -19.98 5.44 -6.22
C PRO A 43 -20.42 6.34 -7.38
N GLU A 44 -20.25 5.83 -8.60
CA GLU A 44 -20.80 6.46 -9.80
C GLU A 44 -22.32 6.64 -9.68
N SER A 45 -22.80 7.78 -10.18
CA SER A 45 -24.23 8.06 -10.34
C SER A 45 -24.53 8.37 -11.81
N GLN A 46 -25.81 8.44 -12.17
CA GLN A 46 -26.23 8.77 -13.54
C GLN A 46 -25.62 10.09 -14.07
N TYR A 47 -25.20 11.01 -13.20
CA TYR A 47 -24.73 12.34 -13.55
C TYR A 47 -23.25 12.58 -13.26
N TYR A 48 -22.61 11.75 -12.44
CA TYR A 48 -21.26 11.99 -11.96
C TYR A 48 -20.46 10.70 -11.92
N PRO A 49 -19.20 10.70 -12.41
CA PRO A 49 -18.33 9.55 -12.32
C PRO A 49 -18.02 9.22 -10.86
N GLU A 50 -17.55 8.00 -10.65
CA GLU A 50 -16.97 7.57 -9.38
C GLU A 50 -15.85 8.54 -8.96
N THR A 51 -15.85 8.94 -7.69
CA THR A 51 -14.83 9.85 -7.15
C THR A 51 -14.33 9.37 -5.79
N ILE A 52 -13.05 9.59 -5.52
CA ILE A 52 -12.48 9.39 -4.19
C ILE A 52 -12.57 10.71 -3.44
N ARG A 53 -13.11 10.67 -2.23
CA ARG A 53 -13.08 11.78 -1.29
C ARG A 53 -12.29 11.38 -0.05
N GLU A 54 -11.96 12.40 0.72
CA GLU A 54 -11.21 12.28 1.96
C GLU A 54 -11.97 12.97 3.07
N ALA A 55 -11.94 12.36 4.25
CA ALA A 55 -12.35 12.97 5.51
C ALA A 55 -11.07 13.24 6.30
N ASP A 56 -10.87 14.48 6.74
CA ASP A 56 -9.64 14.86 7.44
C ASP A 56 -9.47 14.04 8.72
N PHE A 57 -10.54 13.94 9.53
CA PHE A 57 -10.53 13.11 10.74
C PHE A 57 -11.82 12.32 10.95
N VAL A 58 -11.66 11.12 11.51
CA VAL A 58 -12.75 10.32 12.08
C VAL A 58 -12.39 9.93 13.50
N ILE A 59 -13.12 10.44 14.47
CA ILE A 59 -12.94 10.12 15.89
C ILE A 59 -13.96 9.07 16.29
N ILE A 60 -13.53 7.98 16.90
CA ILE A 60 -14.35 6.83 17.27
C ILE A 60 -14.23 6.60 18.78
N HIS A 61 -15.36 6.34 19.44
CA HIS A 61 -15.44 6.00 20.85
C HIS A 61 -16.45 4.86 21.07
N PRO A 62 -16.13 3.82 21.87
CA PRO A 62 -16.97 2.64 22.07
C PRO A 62 -18.37 2.95 22.60
N ALA A 63 -18.54 4.03 23.36
CA ALA A 63 -19.81 4.40 23.97
C ALA A 63 -20.51 5.60 23.32
N LEU A 64 -19.82 6.35 22.44
CA LEU A 64 -20.41 7.52 21.76
C LEU A 64 -20.78 7.19 20.30
N GLY A 65 -19.93 6.42 19.62
CA GLY A 65 -20.02 6.15 18.19
C GLY A 65 -18.87 6.81 17.43
N TYR A 66 -19.16 7.50 16.32
CA TYR A 66 -18.12 8.18 15.54
C TYR A 66 -18.50 9.61 15.15
N LEU A 67 -17.47 10.44 15.04
CA LEU A 67 -17.52 11.85 14.69
C LEU A 67 -16.59 12.10 13.50
N THR A 68 -17.13 12.59 12.40
CA THR A 68 -16.31 13.12 11.30
C THR A 68 -15.98 14.59 11.54
N VAL A 69 -14.76 14.99 11.20
CA VAL A 69 -14.29 16.38 11.35
C VAL A 69 -13.64 16.82 10.05
N GLU A 70 -14.12 17.93 9.50
CA GLU A 70 -13.44 18.65 8.41
C GLU A 70 -12.69 19.85 9.01
N VAL A 71 -11.41 19.99 8.70
CA VAL A 71 -10.54 21.04 9.22
C VAL A 71 -10.31 22.10 8.15
N LYS A 72 -10.61 23.36 8.46
CA LYS A 72 -10.28 24.49 7.60
C LYS A 72 -9.22 25.38 8.24
N GLN A 73 -8.36 25.92 7.39
CA GLN A 73 -7.31 26.86 7.78
C GLN A 73 -7.74 28.31 7.56
N GLY A 74 -7.30 29.17 8.48
CA GLY A 74 -7.53 30.61 8.43
C GLY A 74 -8.97 30.99 8.72
N GLU A 75 -9.22 32.29 8.59
CA GLU A 75 -10.55 32.86 8.82
C GLU A 75 -11.51 32.51 7.69
N VAL A 76 -12.71 32.10 8.08
CA VAL A 76 -13.81 31.82 7.17
C VAL A 76 -15.02 32.68 7.51
N ILE A 77 -15.80 32.99 6.49
CA ILE A 77 -17.03 33.76 6.58
C ILE A 77 -18.13 32.93 5.93
N TYR A 78 -19.26 32.79 6.61
CA TYR A 78 -20.46 32.24 5.99
C TYR A 78 -21.40 33.39 5.63
N ASN A 79 -21.60 33.63 4.34
CA ASN A 79 -22.44 34.71 3.84
C ASN A 79 -23.19 34.26 2.58
N ASN A 80 -24.44 34.69 2.42
CA ASN A 80 -25.30 34.33 1.27
C ASN A 80 -25.34 32.82 0.97
N ARG A 81 -25.37 32.00 2.03
CA ARG A 81 -25.35 30.53 1.97
C ARG A 81 -24.08 29.94 1.34
N GLN A 82 -22.98 30.67 1.40
CA GLN A 82 -21.68 30.25 0.88
C GLN A 82 -20.61 30.41 1.94
N TRP A 83 -19.67 29.46 1.97
CA TRP A 83 -18.45 29.59 2.75
C TRP A 83 -17.40 30.33 1.93
N LEU A 84 -16.83 31.35 2.53
CA LEU A 84 -15.80 32.21 1.99
C LEU A 84 -14.57 32.11 2.89
N ARG A 85 -13.37 32.11 2.31
CA ARG A 85 -12.10 32.24 3.02
C ARG A 85 -11.59 33.66 2.87
N LEU A 86 -11.02 34.21 3.94
CA LEU A 86 -10.33 35.49 3.88
C LEU A 86 -8.87 35.27 3.50
N ILE A 87 -8.45 35.78 2.35
CA ILE A 87 -7.06 35.72 1.87
C ILE A 87 -6.59 37.15 1.59
N ASN A 88 -5.65 37.65 2.40
CA ASN A 88 -5.11 39.02 2.27
C ASN A 88 -6.21 40.10 2.23
N GLY A 89 -7.30 39.92 3.01
CA GLY A 89 -8.44 40.83 3.05
C GLY A 89 -9.46 40.66 1.93
N MET A 90 -9.27 39.71 1.00
CA MET A 90 -10.25 39.37 -0.03
C MET A 90 -11.07 38.14 0.38
N GLU A 91 -12.38 38.22 0.21
CA GLU A 91 -13.30 37.09 0.38
C GLU A 91 -13.29 36.22 -0.88
N VAL A 92 -12.82 34.98 -0.74
CA VAL A 92 -12.74 34.02 -1.84
C VAL A 92 -13.64 32.82 -1.52
N PRO A 93 -14.58 32.43 -2.39
CA PRO A 93 -15.41 31.25 -2.15
C PRO A 93 -14.57 29.99 -1.93
N LEU A 94 -14.95 29.20 -0.92
CA LEU A 94 -14.40 27.85 -0.78
C LEU A 94 -14.92 26.99 -1.93
N GLU A 95 -14.02 26.17 -2.49
CA GLU A 95 -14.37 25.22 -3.55
C GLU A 95 -15.44 24.21 -3.10
N LYS A 96 -15.41 23.84 -1.82
CA LYS A 96 -16.32 22.87 -1.21
C LYS A 96 -16.83 23.38 0.13
N ASP A 97 -18.10 23.09 0.41
CA ASP A 97 -18.72 23.40 1.69
C ASP A 97 -18.16 22.47 2.79
N PRO A 98 -17.53 22.99 3.85
CA PRO A 98 -16.93 22.20 4.92
C PRO A 98 -17.95 21.30 5.65
N VAL A 99 -19.18 21.78 5.84
CA VAL A 99 -20.23 21.02 6.52
C VAL A 99 -20.67 19.85 5.66
N GLU A 100 -20.88 20.08 4.37
CA GLU A 100 -21.24 19.01 3.44
C GLU A 100 -20.11 17.99 3.24
N GLN A 101 -18.84 18.39 3.32
CA GLN A 101 -17.72 17.45 3.32
C GLN A 101 -17.75 16.52 4.53
N ALA A 102 -17.85 17.08 5.75
CA ALA A 102 -17.92 16.31 6.99
C ALA A 102 -19.15 15.39 7.02
N ARG A 103 -20.31 15.90 6.56
CA ARG A 103 -21.58 15.17 6.50
C ARG A 103 -21.56 14.06 5.46
N SER A 104 -21.01 14.32 4.27
CA SER A 104 -20.85 13.30 3.22
C SER A 104 -20.00 12.14 3.72
N ALA A 105 -18.88 12.44 4.38
CA ALA A 105 -18.03 11.42 5.00
C ALA A 105 -18.78 10.63 6.08
N MET A 106 -19.56 11.30 6.93
CA MET A 106 -20.33 10.65 7.98
C MET A 106 -21.29 9.60 7.42
N PHE A 107 -21.99 9.90 6.32
CA PHE A 107 -22.90 8.95 5.69
C PHE A 107 -22.17 7.88 4.88
N ALA A 108 -21.07 8.19 4.20
CA ALA A 108 -20.27 7.17 3.53
C ALA A 108 -19.76 6.10 4.52
N ILE A 109 -19.29 6.52 5.70
CA ILE A 109 -18.87 5.61 6.77
C ILE A 109 -20.04 4.74 7.27
N LEU A 110 -21.23 5.32 7.39
CA LEU A 110 -22.43 4.57 7.77
C LEU A 110 -22.74 3.48 6.75
N ASP A 111 -22.74 3.83 5.46
CA ASP A 111 -23.04 2.89 4.38
C ASP A 111 -22.04 1.73 4.36
N CYS A 112 -20.74 2.02 4.53
CA CYS A 112 -19.72 0.97 4.63
C CYS A 112 -19.93 0.06 5.86
N TYR A 113 -20.29 0.63 7.01
CA TYR A 113 -20.61 -0.15 8.20
C TYR A 113 -21.84 -1.05 7.97
N GLU A 114 -22.93 -0.50 7.44
CA GLU A 114 -24.18 -1.22 7.23
C GLU A 114 -24.00 -2.42 6.28
N GLN A 115 -23.20 -2.25 5.23
CA GLN A 115 -22.82 -3.32 4.32
C GLN A 115 -22.01 -4.42 5.02
N ALA A 116 -20.98 -4.05 5.80
CA ALA A 116 -20.12 -5.01 6.49
C ALA A 116 -20.86 -5.76 7.62
N ALA A 117 -21.64 -5.04 8.41
CA ALA A 117 -22.43 -5.59 9.52
C ALA A 117 -23.73 -6.28 9.05
N LYS A 118 -24.09 -6.17 7.76
CA LYS A 118 -25.32 -6.72 7.16
C LYS A 118 -26.58 -6.29 7.92
N THR A 119 -26.66 -5.01 8.25
CA THR A 119 -27.73 -4.37 9.01
C THR A 119 -28.05 -3.00 8.43
N ALA A 120 -29.27 -2.53 8.57
CA ALA A 120 -29.69 -1.17 8.18
C ALA A 120 -29.59 -0.17 9.35
N TYR A 121 -28.83 -0.51 10.40
CA TYR A 121 -28.79 0.27 11.63
C TYR A 121 -27.40 0.23 12.30
N PHE A 122 -26.88 1.41 12.59
CA PHE A 122 -25.72 1.62 13.46
C PHE A 122 -26.18 1.89 14.92
N PRO A 123 -25.71 1.12 15.92
CA PRO A 123 -26.24 1.16 17.28
C PRO A 123 -25.77 2.32 18.15
N LEU A 124 -24.80 3.11 17.70
CA LEU A 124 -24.29 4.29 18.40
C LEU A 124 -24.65 5.57 17.64
N LYS A 125 -24.22 6.73 18.14
CA LYS A 125 -24.49 8.00 17.45
C LYS A 125 -23.45 8.23 16.35
N LYS A 126 -23.90 8.92 15.30
CA LYS A 126 -23.07 9.49 14.24
C LYS A 126 -23.20 11.00 14.25
N ARG A 127 -22.08 11.69 14.18
CA ARG A 127 -22.00 13.15 14.23
C ARG A 127 -20.99 13.64 13.19
N TYR A 128 -21.14 14.89 12.80
CA TYR A 128 -20.14 15.62 12.02
C TYR A 128 -19.81 16.92 12.73
N SER A 129 -18.64 17.47 12.42
CA SER A 129 -18.17 18.74 12.93
C SER A 129 -17.22 19.40 11.94
N VAL A 130 -17.03 20.69 12.12
CA VAL A 130 -16.02 21.47 11.41
C VAL A 130 -15.05 22.04 12.44
N ALA A 131 -13.78 22.12 12.10
CA ALA A 131 -12.75 22.67 12.97
C ALA A 131 -12.06 23.86 12.32
N PHE A 132 -11.85 24.91 13.12
CA PHE A 132 -11.08 26.09 12.77
C PHE A 132 -9.98 26.28 13.83
N PRO A 133 -8.89 25.49 13.77
CA PRO A 133 -7.87 25.42 14.83
C PRO A 133 -7.12 26.73 15.12
N GLN A 134 -7.22 27.70 14.21
CA GLN A 134 -6.56 29.01 14.30
C GLN A 134 -7.52 30.12 14.73
N CYS A 135 -8.81 29.83 14.87
CA CYS A 135 -9.83 30.79 15.24
C CYS A 135 -10.19 30.62 16.72
N THR A 136 -10.31 31.73 17.45
CA THR A 136 -10.63 31.74 18.89
C THR A 136 -12.12 31.95 19.17
N GLN A 137 -12.84 32.54 18.22
CA GLN A 137 -14.26 32.87 18.36
C GLN A 137 -14.91 32.98 17.00
N PHE A 138 -16.24 32.84 16.97
CA PHE A 138 -17.08 33.23 15.85
C PHE A 138 -18.23 34.11 16.37
N SER A 139 -18.82 34.89 15.49
CA SER A 139 -19.95 35.77 15.81
C SER A 139 -21.01 35.70 14.72
N GLY A 140 -22.25 36.04 15.07
CA GLY A 140 -23.39 36.00 14.16
C GLY A 140 -24.28 34.78 14.38
N SER A 141 -25.18 34.53 13.43
CA SER A 141 -26.11 33.40 13.47
C SER A 141 -25.58 32.26 12.59
N LEU A 142 -25.62 31.04 13.12
CA LEU A 142 -25.26 29.84 12.36
C LEU A 142 -26.44 29.40 11.48
N PRO A 143 -26.17 28.74 10.34
CA PRO A 143 -27.23 28.10 9.57
C PRO A 143 -27.85 26.95 10.38
N LEU A 144 -29.10 26.59 10.05
CA LEU A 144 -29.91 25.64 10.84
C LEU A 144 -29.35 24.20 10.87
N ASP A 145 -28.47 23.88 9.93
CA ASP A 145 -27.79 22.59 9.79
C ASP A 145 -26.39 22.57 10.45
N LEU A 146 -26.00 23.63 11.16
CA LEU A 146 -24.75 23.70 11.90
C LEU A 146 -24.99 24.09 13.36
N ASP A 147 -24.81 23.12 14.25
CA ASP A 147 -24.83 23.36 15.69
C ASP A 147 -23.53 24.06 16.13
N LYS A 148 -23.63 24.99 17.08
CA LYS A 148 -22.49 25.63 17.74
C LYS A 148 -21.56 24.61 18.40
N ASP A 149 -22.13 23.54 18.96
CA ASP A 149 -21.32 22.50 19.60
C ASP A 149 -20.52 21.70 18.57
N SER A 150 -21.00 21.59 17.33
CA SER A 150 -20.30 20.95 16.20
C SER A 150 -19.18 21.79 15.56
N ILE A 151 -18.78 22.91 16.17
CA ILE A 151 -17.67 23.75 15.71
C ILE A 151 -16.54 23.68 16.73
N PHE A 152 -15.37 23.17 16.33
CA PHE A 152 -14.14 23.24 17.12
C PHE A 152 -13.38 24.53 16.83
N LEU A 153 -13.01 25.25 17.88
CA LEU A 153 -12.13 26.42 17.85
C LEU A 153 -10.81 26.11 18.55
N GLN A 154 -9.85 27.02 18.45
CA GLN A 154 -8.53 26.90 19.07
C GLN A 154 -8.59 26.51 20.56
N SER A 155 -9.49 27.14 21.34
CA SER A 155 -9.62 26.84 22.78
C SER A 155 -10.13 25.42 23.04
N ASP A 156 -10.94 24.86 22.14
CA ASP A 156 -11.44 23.48 22.29
C ASP A 156 -10.32 22.46 22.08
N LEU A 157 -9.26 22.80 21.33
CA LEU A 157 -8.12 21.90 21.08
C LEU A 157 -7.22 21.72 22.31
N GLU A 158 -7.26 22.64 23.27
CA GLU A 158 -6.53 22.49 24.55
C GLU A 158 -7.10 21.34 25.39
N ASN A 159 -8.41 21.14 25.32
CA ASN A 159 -9.11 20.02 25.94
C ASN A 159 -10.35 19.61 25.13
N MET A 160 -10.15 18.70 24.19
CA MET A 160 -11.20 18.33 23.22
C MET A 160 -12.28 17.41 23.78
N GLU A 161 -11.98 16.63 24.82
CA GLU A 161 -12.89 15.59 25.29
C GLU A 161 -14.26 16.15 25.74
N PRO A 162 -14.36 17.22 26.56
CA PRO A 162 -15.64 17.82 26.92
C PRO A 162 -16.43 18.32 25.70
N LYS A 163 -15.74 18.88 24.70
CA LYS A 163 -16.36 19.36 23.47
C LYS A 163 -16.94 18.20 22.66
N ILE A 164 -16.21 17.10 22.53
CA ILE A 164 -16.71 15.87 21.89
C ILE A 164 -17.93 15.33 22.64
N GLN A 165 -17.87 15.26 23.98
CA GLN A 165 -19.01 14.80 24.79
C GLN A 165 -20.26 15.68 24.57
N ALA A 166 -20.10 17.00 24.48
CA ALA A 166 -21.19 17.94 24.17
C ALA A 166 -21.81 17.68 22.78
N ILE A 167 -20.99 17.47 21.74
CA ILE A 167 -21.45 17.15 20.38
C ILE A 167 -22.34 15.90 20.34
N PHE A 168 -21.97 14.88 21.13
CA PHE A 168 -22.74 13.64 21.20
C PHE A 168 -24.02 13.78 22.03
N ASN A 169 -24.01 14.63 23.06
CA ASN A 169 -25.12 14.91 23.98
C ASN A 169 -25.78 13.62 24.50
N ILE A 170 -24.97 12.77 25.16
CA ILE A 170 -25.40 11.49 25.71
C ILE A 170 -25.33 11.54 27.24
N ASN A 171 -26.48 11.37 27.89
CA ASN A 171 -26.58 11.41 29.35
C ASN A 171 -26.10 10.10 30.02
N GLN A 172 -26.16 8.97 29.32
CA GLN A 172 -25.72 7.64 29.79
C GLN A 172 -25.17 6.81 28.62
N PRO A 173 -23.88 6.89 28.32
CA PRO A 173 -23.31 6.19 27.18
C PRO A 173 -23.10 4.70 27.52
N GLU A 174 -23.73 3.81 26.75
CA GLU A 174 -23.51 2.37 26.85
C GLU A 174 -22.51 1.91 25.76
N PRO A 175 -21.35 1.33 26.13
CA PRO A 175 -20.38 0.85 25.17
C PRO A 175 -20.93 -0.25 24.26
N ASN A 176 -20.67 -0.15 22.96
CA ASN A 176 -20.90 -1.20 21.99
C ASN A 176 -19.60 -1.55 21.25
N HIS A 177 -18.75 -2.33 21.92
CA HIS A 177 -17.45 -2.75 21.38
C HIS A 177 -17.58 -3.60 20.11
N ALA A 178 -18.65 -4.37 19.95
CA ALA A 178 -18.87 -5.17 18.75
C ALA A 178 -19.09 -4.28 17.51
N ALA A 179 -19.94 -3.26 17.64
CA ALA A 179 -20.16 -2.29 16.56
C ALA A 179 -18.89 -1.50 16.23
N VAL A 180 -18.14 -1.04 17.24
CA VAL A 180 -16.88 -0.34 17.00
C VAL A 180 -15.82 -1.25 16.37
N LYS A 181 -15.76 -2.53 16.75
CA LYS A 181 -14.86 -3.48 16.11
C LYS A 181 -15.18 -3.64 14.62
N THR A 182 -16.44 -3.86 14.25
CA THR A 182 -16.84 -3.95 12.84
C THR A 182 -16.58 -2.64 12.09
N LEU A 183 -16.81 -1.49 12.73
CA LEU A 183 -16.48 -0.19 12.15
C LEU A 183 -14.97 -0.07 11.86
N LEU A 184 -14.11 -0.47 12.79
CA LEU A 184 -12.65 -0.41 12.60
C LEU A 184 -12.15 -1.42 11.56
N GLU A 185 -12.76 -2.60 11.44
CA GLU A 185 -12.44 -3.57 10.38
C GLU A 185 -12.69 -2.99 8.98
N VAL A 186 -13.68 -2.11 8.85
CA VAL A 186 -14.02 -1.39 7.61
C VAL A 186 -13.11 -0.19 7.38
N LEU A 187 -12.87 0.62 8.41
CA LEU A 187 -12.17 1.90 8.26
C LEU A 187 -10.63 1.77 8.29
N ALA A 188 -10.12 0.71 8.91
CA ALA A 188 -8.69 0.44 9.02
C ALA A 188 -8.37 -1.03 8.65
N PRO A 189 -8.69 -1.46 7.41
CA PRO A 189 -8.51 -2.85 7.01
C PRO A 189 -7.03 -3.23 6.95
N THR A 190 -6.70 -4.44 7.42
CA THR A 190 -5.36 -5.01 7.31
C THR A 190 -5.36 -6.17 6.33
N PHE A 191 -4.52 -6.10 5.30
CA PHE A 191 -4.28 -7.24 4.39
C PHE A 191 -2.78 -7.45 4.20
N LYS A 192 -2.38 -8.69 3.93
CA LYS A 192 -0.99 -9.07 3.65
C LYS A 192 -0.92 -9.65 2.25
N VAL A 193 -0.15 -9.03 1.37
CA VAL A 193 0.24 -9.62 0.09
C VAL A 193 1.53 -10.40 0.31
N PHE A 194 1.54 -11.68 -0.02
CA PHE A 194 2.73 -12.52 0.13
C PHE A 194 2.84 -13.50 -1.03
N ALA A 195 4.07 -13.73 -1.49
CA ALA A 195 4.38 -14.86 -2.35
C ALA A 195 4.58 -16.10 -1.49
N ARG A 196 4.19 -17.28 -2.00
CA ARG A 196 4.46 -18.53 -1.30
C ARG A 196 5.96 -18.82 -1.31
N LEU A 197 6.45 -19.57 -0.32
CA LEU A 197 7.88 -19.85 -0.19
C LEU A 197 8.44 -20.67 -1.36
N ASP A 198 7.65 -21.60 -1.90
CA ASP A 198 7.95 -22.36 -3.11
C ASP A 198 8.14 -21.43 -4.32
N GLU A 199 7.23 -20.47 -4.51
CA GLU A 199 7.34 -19.48 -5.60
C GLU A 199 8.58 -18.58 -5.45
N GLN A 200 8.93 -18.21 -4.21
CA GLN A 200 10.15 -17.45 -3.93
C GLN A 200 11.42 -18.26 -4.24
N ILE A 201 11.43 -19.55 -3.86
CA ILE A 201 12.54 -20.47 -4.16
C ILE A 201 12.66 -20.68 -5.67
N ASP A 202 11.55 -20.88 -6.38
CA ASP A 202 11.54 -21.05 -7.84
C ASP A 202 11.96 -19.77 -8.56
N HIS A 203 11.58 -18.59 -8.06
CA HIS A 203 12.05 -17.32 -8.58
C HIS A 203 13.57 -17.17 -8.38
N PHE A 204 14.08 -17.45 -7.18
CA PHE A 204 15.50 -17.39 -6.86
C PHE A 204 16.32 -18.39 -7.71
N ASN A 205 15.84 -19.63 -7.84
CA ASN A 205 16.49 -20.66 -8.66
C ASN A 205 16.53 -20.26 -10.13
N ARG A 206 15.43 -19.71 -10.68
CA ARG A 206 15.41 -19.19 -12.06
C ARG A 206 16.38 -18.04 -12.27
N GLN A 207 16.49 -17.13 -11.31
CA GLN A 207 17.46 -16.03 -11.38
C GLN A 207 18.91 -16.55 -11.30
N ALA A 208 19.20 -17.46 -10.38
CA ALA A 208 20.51 -18.07 -10.24
C ALA A 208 20.90 -18.86 -11.51
N GLN A 209 19.99 -19.66 -12.06
CA GLN A 209 20.22 -20.38 -13.31
C GLN A 209 20.52 -19.43 -14.47
N ARG A 210 19.74 -18.35 -14.64
CA ARG A 210 19.99 -17.35 -15.69
C ARG A 210 21.38 -16.71 -15.56
N LEU A 211 21.74 -16.22 -14.37
CA LEU A 211 23.06 -15.62 -14.12
C LEU A 211 24.20 -16.61 -14.38
N LEU A 212 24.04 -17.87 -13.97
CA LEU A 212 25.02 -18.93 -14.23
C LEU A 212 25.19 -19.19 -15.74
N THR A 213 24.10 -19.17 -16.51
CA THR A 213 24.16 -19.34 -17.97
C THR A 213 24.84 -18.15 -18.67
N GLU A 214 24.55 -16.92 -18.26
CA GLU A 214 25.19 -15.71 -18.81
C GLU A 214 26.71 -15.69 -18.57
N GLU A 215 27.15 -16.06 -17.36
CA GLU A 215 28.58 -16.13 -17.04
C GLU A 215 29.30 -17.23 -17.85
N GLN A 216 28.63 -18.37 -18.07
CA GLN A 216 29.16 -19.45 -18.91
C GLN A 216 29.24 -19.04 -20.38
N GLU A 217 28.26 -18.30 -20.89
CA GLU A 217 28.27 -17.76 -22.25
C GLU A 217 29.42 -16.76 -22.44
N ARG A 218 29.59 -15.85 -21.49
CA ARG A 218 30.70 -14.88 -21.48
C ARG A 218 32.06 -15.57 -21.52
N ILE A 219 32.27 -16.61 -20.72
CA ILE A 219 33.52 -17.38 -20.70
C ILE A 219 33.80 -17.99 -22.09
N LEU A 220 32.77 -18.50 -22.79
CA LEU A 220 32.93 -19.05 -24.13
C LEU A 220 33.31 -17.97 -25.15
N ASP A 221 32.68 -16.79 -25.07
CA ASP A 221 32.98 -15.66 -25.96
C ASP A 221 34.42 -15.17 -25.78
N GLU A 222 34.86 -14.96 -24.54
CA GLU A 222 36.21 -14.47 -24.22
C GLU A 222 37.31 -15.48 -24.59
N THR A 223 36.99 -16.78 -24.63
CA THR A 223 37.93 -17.86 -24.93
C THR A 223 37.77 -18.43 -26.34
N GLU A 224 37.04 -17.75 -27.22
CA GLU A 224 36.68 -18.31 -28.52
C GLU A 224 37.90 -18.60 -29.42
N LEU A 225 38.91 -17.73 -29.35
CA LEU A 225 40.14 -17.80 -30.16
C LEU A 225 41.24 -18.71 -29.56
N ASP A 226 41.06 -19.17 -28.33
CA ASP A 226 42.05 -20.00 -27.64
C ASP A 226 42.06 -21.40 -28.25
N ARG A 227 43.18 -21.82 -28.85
CA ARG A 227 43.33 -23.18 -29.43
C ARG A 227 43.31 -24.28 -28.36
N GLU A 228 43.83 -24.00 -27.17
CA GLU A 228 43.88 -24.91 -26.04
C GLU A 228 43.47 -24.17 -24.76
N LYS A 229 42.49 -24.73 -24.03
CA LYS A 229 41.97 -24.11 -22.81
C LYS A 229 41.59 -25.15 -21.76
N ILE A 230 41.78 -24.78 -20.49
CA ILE A 230 41.35 -25.56 -19.33
C ILE A 230 40.38 -24.70 -18.52
N PHE A 231 39.19 -25.24 -18.25
CA PHE A 231 38.18 -24.61 -17.42
C PHE A 231 38.16 -25.24 -16.03
N PHE A 232 38.53 -24.48 -15.01
CA PHE A 232 38.45 -24.89 -13.61
C PHE A 232 37.08 -24.51 -13.01
N GLY A 233 36.54 -25.37 -12.15
CA GLY A 233 35.32 -25.07 -11.41
C GLY A 233 34.92 -26.21 -10.48
N SER A 234 34.22 -25.89 -9.40
CA SER A 234 33.71 -26.86 -8.43
C SER A 234 32.67 -27.82 -9.04
N ALA A 235 32.36 -28.92 -8.38
CA ALA A 235 31.27 -29.81 -8.82
C ALA A 235 29.95 -29.02 -8.95
N GLY A 236 29.16 -29.28 -10.00
CA GLY A 236 27.88 -28.61 -10.23
C GLY A 236 27.92 -27.22 -10.91
N THR A 237 29.10 -26.66 -11.19
CA THR A 237 29.22 -25.31 -11.81
C THR A 237 28.99 -25.26 -13.33
N GLY A 238 28.36 -26.28 -13.91
CA GLY A 238 27.99 -26.33 -15.33
C GLY A 238 29.14 -26.52 -16.34
N LYS A 239 30.29 -27.06 -15.95
CA LYS A 239 31.40 -27.42 -16.88
C LYS A 239 30.96 -28.31 -18.05
N THR A 240 30.02 -29.21 -17.80
CA THR A 240 29.43 -30.07 -18.84
C THR A 240 28.66 -29.24 -19.86
N PHE A 241 27.85 -28.28 -19.41
CA PHE A 241 27.11 -27.36 -20.29
C PHE A 241 28.09 -26.52 -21.14
N LEU A 242 29.14 -25.98 -20.52
CA LEU A 242 30.19 -25.24 -21.22
C LEU A 242 30.84 -26.06 -22.35
N ALA A 243 31.16 -27.34 -22.09
CA ALA A 243 31.74 -28.24 -23.08
C ALA A 243 30.76 -28.58 -24.22
N MET A 244 29.47 -28.75 -23.89
CA MET A 244 28.41 -28.97 -24.90
C MET A 244 28.25 -27.77 -25.81
N GLU A 245 28.14 -26.56 -25.25
CA GLU A 245 27.97 -25.33 -26.03
C GLU A 245 29.20 -25.00 -26.86
N LYS A 246 30.43 -25.20 -26.33
CA LYS A 246 31.64 -25.06 -27.14
C LYS A 246 31.66 -26.03 -28.31
N ALA A 247 31.27 -27.29 -28.10
CA ALA A 247 31.20 -28.27 -29.17
C ALA A 247 30.19 -27.88 -30.27
N LYS A 248 29.02 -27.36 -29.89
CA LYS A 248 28.03 -26.82 -30.83
C LYS A 248 28.57 -25.64 -31.63
N ARG A 249 29.20 -24.66 -30.96
CA ARG A 249 29.81 -23.49 -31.63
C ARG A 249 30.86 -23.90 -32.66
N LEU A 250 31.79 -24.79 -32.30
CA LEU A 250 32.83 -25.30 -33.21
C LEU A 250 32.22 -26.08 -34.39
N ALA A 251 31.19 -26.89 -34.16
CA ALA A 251 30.49 -27.59 -35.23
C ALA A 251 29.76 -26.65 -36.19
N ASN A 252 29.16 -25.57 -35.67
CA ASN A 252 28.52 -24.53 -36.46
C ASN A 252 29.53 -23.74 -37.32
N GLN A 253 30.76 -23.57 -36.84
CA GLN A 253 31.89 -23.06 -37.66
C GLN A 253 32.35 -24.04 -38.74
N GLY A 254 31.77 -25.24 -38.79
CA GLY A 254 32.03 -26.23 -39.81
C GLY A 254 33.03 -27.31 -39.44
N LEU A 255 33.58 -27.27 -38.22
CA LEU A 255 34.58 -28.22 -37.75
C LEU A 255 33.96 -29.59 -37.41
N LYS A 256 34.76 -30.64 -37.50
CA LYS A 256 34.42 -31.96 -36.94
C LYS A 256 34.87 -31.99 -35.48
N VAL A 257 33.94 -32.25 -34.57
CA VAL A 257 34.19 -32.12 -33.13
C VAL A 257 34.04 -33.46 -32.45
N LEU A 258 35.01 -33.83 -31.60
CA LEU A 258 34.91 -34.95 -30.68
C LEU A 258 34.65 -34.41 -29.28
N LEU A 259 33.50 -34.74 -28.69
CA LEU A 259 33.20 -34.46 -27.29
C LEU A 259 33.20 -35.77 -26.51
N THR A 260 34.19 -35.92 -25.62
CA THR A 260 34.43 -37.18 -24.92
C THR A 260 34.42 -37.02 -23.40
N CYS A 261 34.04 -38.08 -22.69
CA CYS A 261 34.07 -38.12 -21.23
C CYS A 261 34.31 -39.53 -20.69
N PHE A 262 34.71 -39.63 -19.43
CA PHE A 262 35.02 -40.91 -18.78
C PHE A 262 33.76 -41.71 -18.40
N ASN A 263 32.65 -41.06 -18.05
CA ASN A 263 31.45 -41.74 -17.54
C ASN A 263 30.50 -42.12 -18.68
N LYS A 264 30.11 -43.40 -18.77
CA LYS A 264 29.22 -43.92 -19.82
C LYS A 264 27.80 -43.33 -19.77
N ASN A 265 27.25 -43.09 -18.58
CA ASN A 265 25.93 -42.47 -18.42
C ASN A 265 25.95 -41.01 -18.87
N LEU A 266 27.02 -40.27 -18.54
CA LEU A 266 27.21 -38.91 -19.03
C LEU A 266 27.33 -38.88 -20.55
N ALA A 267 28.10 -39.79 -21.16
CA ALA A 267 28.19 -39.91 -22.61
C ALA A 267 26.83 -40.23 -23.27
N GLY A 268 25.96 -40.98 -22.58
CA GLY A 268 24.60 -41.25 -23.02
C GLY A 268 23.69 -40.02 -22.94
N TYR A 269 23.81 -39.23 -21.86
CA TYR A 269 23.11 -37.94 -21.73
C TYR A 269 23.54 -36.93 -22.80
N LEU A 270 24.86 -36.75 -23.00
CA LEU A 270 25.42 -35.85 -24.02
C LEU A 270 24.94 -36.19 -25.43
N ARG A 271 24.79 -37.50 -25.74
CA ARG A 271 24.25 -37.99 -27.01
C ARG A 271 22.79 -37.61 -27.25
N LYS A 272 21.98 -37.53 -26.19
CA LYS A 272 20.57 -37.14 -26.29
C LYS A 272 20.39 -35.64 -26.48
N GLU A 273 21.22 -34.85 -25.81
CA GLU A 273 21.12 -33.38 -25.80
C GLU A 273 21.78 -32.70 -27.02
N ILE A 274 22.70 -33.39 -27.70
CA ILE A 274 23.40 -32.86 -28.88
C ILE A 274 22.95 -33.62 -30.12
N ASP A 275 22.08 -32.98 -30.90
CA ASP A 275 21.69 -33.45 -32.23
C ASP A 275 22.47 -32.71 -33.31
N SER A 276 23.65 -33.22 -33.67
CA SER A 276 24.45 -32.66 -34.76
C SER A 276 25.32 -33.73 -35.43
N PRO A 277 25.30 -33.85 -36.78
CA PRO A 277 26.08 -34.85 -37.50
C PRO A 277 27.59 -34.56 -37.49
N LYS A 278 28.00 -33.35 -37.09
CA LYS A 278 29.42 -32.94 -37.00
C LYS A 278 30.05 -33.19 -35.63
N ILE A 279 29.25 -33.55 -34.63
CA ILE A 279 29.71 -33.76 -33.26
C ILE A 279 29.64 -35.25 -32.94
N THR A 280 30.79 -35.86 -32.69
CA THR A 280 30.86 -37.22 -32.16
C THR A 280 30.92 -37.16 -30.64
N THR A 281 29.89 -37.68 -29.97
CA THR A 281 29.82 -37.79 -28.51
C THR A 281 30.08 -39.23 -28.07
N ALA A 282 31.12 -39.45 -27.26
CA ALA A 282 31.53 -40.80 -26.89
C ALA A 282 32.06 -40.90 -25.46
N ASN A 283 32.02 -42.12 -24.92
CA ASN A 283 32.86 -42.48 -23.80
C ASN A 283 34.31 -42.60 -24.29
N PHE A 284 35.28 -42.08 -23.54
CA PHE A 284 36.67 -42.05 -23.97
C PHE A 284 37.24 -43.44 -24.28
N HIS A 285 37.03 -44.42 -23.40
CA HIS A 285 37.55 -45.76 -23.61
C HIS A 285 36.84 -46.48 -24.75
N ASP A 286 35.51 -46.40 -24.82
CA ASP A 286 34.75 -47.02 -25.90
C ASP A 286 35.12 -46.42 -27.27
N PHE A 287 35.45 -45.13 -27.34
CA PHE A 287 35.90 -44.48 -28.57
C PHE A 287 37.24 -45.06 -29.04
N LEU A 288 38.22 -45.18 -28.14
CA LEU A 288 39.54 -45.73 -28.46
C LEU A 288 39.46 -47.17 -28.99
N PHE A 289 38.64 -48.02 -28.37
CA PHE A 289 38.46 -49.40 -28.83
C PHE A 289 37.80 -49.54 -30.21
N ARG A 290 37.11 -48.50 -30.70
CA ARG A 290 36.50 -48.48 -32.04
C ARG A 290 37.40 -47.92 -33.12
N THR A 291 38.48 -47.24 -32.73
CA THR A 291 39.42 -46.57 -33.66
C THR A 291 40.77 -47.28 -33.78
N LEU A 292 41.04 -48.26 -32.91
CA LEU A 292 42.09 -49.27 -33.06
C LEU A 292 41.60 -50.40 -33.98
#